data_AF-A0A1F4BHH3-F1
#
_entry.id   AF-A0A1F4BHH3-F1
#
_cell.length_a   1.000
_cell.length_b   1.000
_cell.length_c   1.000
_cell.angle_alpha   90.00
_cell.angle_beta   90.00
_cell.angle_gamma   90.00
#
_symmetry.space_group_name_H-M   'P 1'
#
loop_
_entity.id
_entity.type
_entity.pdbx_description
1 polymer ?
#
loop_
_entity_poly.entity_id
_entity_poly.type
_entity_poly.pdbx_seq_one_letter_code
_entity_poly.pdbx_strand_id
1 'polypeptide(L)'
;MPELVPIPTRWWIAALFALACAAPAAAADSTAPAAGKGGLDAGVERAKHLWSQSPHGKMLERILPPSVEPRDLPEPRSDGARLTARYCVQCHYLPNPGMHTADKWNAIVVRMVWRMQGKGNLGQLMKDMMDQVEAPAEQDVATLTRYLQKHGQNEMDPAHPALLSEPGKIYSIACTQCHSLPDPRRHTAREWPGVVERMKRHMAWHNTVVGDETLRTTPVLETSEIVRFLQRHARADESK
;
A
#
# COMPACT_ATOMS: atom_id res chain seq x y z
N MET A 1 73.67 -6.56 -45.35
CA MET A 1 74.74 -6.35 -44.36
C MET A 1 74.14 -6.63 -42.99
N PRO A 2 74.61 -7.71 -42.32
CA PRO A 2 74.23 -8.06 -40.97
C PRO A 2 74.99 -7.17 -39.98
N GLU A 3 74.56 -7.13 -38.72
CA GLU A 3 75.37 -6.99 -37.48
C GLU A 3 74.37 -6.66 -36.35
N LEU A 4 74.42 -7.15 -35.12
CA LEU A 4 75.12 -8.20 -34.41
C LEU A 4 74.30 -8.37 -33.10
N VAL A 5 74.09 -9.60 -32.64
CA VAL A 5 73.62 -9.87 -31.28
C VAL A 5 74.85 -9.92 -30.36
N PRO A 6 74.79 -9.38 -29.12
CA PRO A 6 74.93 -10.29 -27.98
C PRO A 6 74.01 -9.99 -26.78
N ILE A 7 73.47 -11.07 -26.22
CA ILE A 7 72.96 -11.28 -24.85
C ILE A 7 74.22 -11.53 -23.94
N PRO A 8 74.25 -11.52 -22.57
CA PRO A 8 73.22 -11.35 -21.51
C PRO A 8 73.59 -10.37 -20.38
N THR A 9 72.67 -10.11 -19.46
CA THR A 9 73.03 -10.16 -18.02
C THR A 9 71.81 -10.54 -17.18
N ARG A 10 71.96 -11.64 -16.45
CA ARG A 10 71.00 -12.17 -15.48
C ARG A 10 70.98 -11.25 -14.27
N TRP A 11 69.80 -10.75 -13.90
CA TRP A 11 69.55 -10.25 -12.55
C TRP A 11 68.39 -11.04 -11.94
N TRP A 12 68.68 -11.52 -10.75
CA TRP A 12 67.84 -12.33 -9.88
C TRP A 12 66.96 -11.42 -9.01
N ILE A 13 65.78 -11.93 -8.63
CA ILE A 13 64.96 -11.59 -7.44
C ILE A 13 64.25 -10.22 -7.54
N ALA A 14 62.95 -10.03 -7.29
CA ALA A 14 62.04 -10.70 -6.36
C ALA A 14 60.60 -10.77 -6.92
N ALA A 15 59.92 -11.89 -6.69
CA ALA A 15 58.48 -11.98 -6.74
C ALA A 15 57.91 -11.27 -5.50
N LEU A 16 57.27 -10.12 -5.69
CA LEU A 16 56.40 -9.51 -4.68
C LEU A 16 55.04 -10.22 -4.74
N PHE A 17 54.81 -11.12 -3.79
CA PHE A 17 53.48 -11.59 -3.44
C PHE A 17 52.67 -10.40 -2.94
N ALA A 18 51.79 -9.85 -3.77
CA ALA A 18 50.73 -8.97 -3.32
C ALA A 18 49.65 -9.82 -2.64
N LEU A 19 49.78 -10.01 -1.33
CA LEU A 19 48.72 -10.52 -0.48
C LEU A 19 47.68 -9.40 -0.35
N ALA A 20 46.69 -9.39 -1.24
CA ALA A 20 45.52 -8.54 -1.08
C ALA A 20 44.71 -9.07 0.11
N CYS A 21 44.81 -8.39 1.25
CA CYS A 21 43.93 -8.61 2.38
C CYS A 21 42.49 -8.34 1.93
N ALA A 22 41.71 -9.41 1.74
CA ALA A 22 40.27 -9.31 1.70
C ALA A 22 39.78 -8.75 3.04
N ALA A 23 39.40 -7.49 3.06
CA ALA A 23 38.68 -6.92 4.20
C ALA A 23 37.37 -7.72 4.37
N PRO A 24 37.00 -8.12 5.59
CA PRO A 24 35.69 -8.72 5.79
C PRO A 24 34.66 -7.65 5.45
N ALA A 25 33.83 -7.93 4.45
CA ALA A 25 32.61 -7.18 4.23
C ALA A 25 31.83 -7.27 5.54
N ALA A 26 31.80 -6.17 6.28
CA ALA A 26 30.89 -6.01 7.40
C ALA A 26 29.49 -6.18 6.82
N ALA A 27 28.89 -7.34 7.07
CA ALA A 27 27.46 -7.50 6.96
C ALA A 27 26.86 -6.39 7.83
N ALA A 28 26.24 -5.40 7.18
CA ALA A 28 25.42 -4.44 7.88
C ALA A 28 24.30 -5.25 8.52
N ASP A 29 24.46 -5.51 9.81
CA ASP A 29 23.45 -6.10 10.65
C ASP A 29 22.31 -5.09 10.69
N SER A 30 21.33 -5.27 9.82
CA SER A 30 20.08 -4.52 9.81
C SER A 30 19.23 -4.97 10.99
N THR A 31 19.72 -4.82 12.21
CA THR A 31 18.94 -4.97 13.44
C THR A 31 18.19 -3.66 13.69
N ALA A 32 17.29 -3.30 12.79
CA ALA A 32 16.17 -2.45 13.18
C ALA A 32 15.37 -3.29 14.20
N PRO A 33 15.17 -2.82 15.45
CA PRO A 33 14.41 -3.60 16.41
C PRO A 33 13.05 -3.93 15.80
N ALA A 34 12.66 -5.20 15.84
CA ALA A 34 11.34 -5.64 15.46
C ALA A 34 10.36 -4.76 16.23
N ALA A 35 9.72 -3.82 15.55
CA ALA A 35 8.78 -2.90 16.16
C ALA A 35 7.67 -3.75 16.79
N GLY A 36 7.76 -3.96 18.10
CA GLY A 36 6.72 -4.63 18.86
C GLY A 36 5.41 -3.86 18.73
N LYS A 37 4.31 -4.43 19.18
CA LYS A 37 2.96 -3.82 19.13
C LYS A 37 2.96 -2.33 19.54
N GLY A 38 3.66 -1.99 20.63
CA GLY A 38 3.79 -0.61 21.11
C GLY A 38 4.58 0.32 20.16
N GLY A 39 5.53 -0.21 19.37
CA GLY A 39 6.28 0.55 18.39
C GLY A 39 5.48 0.90 17.13
N LEU A 40 4.60 -0.01 16.68
CA LEU A 40 3.70 0.21 15.54
C LEU A 40 2.60 1.22 15.90
N ASP A 41 1.93 1.03 17.04
CA ASP A 41 0.89 1.95 17.52
C ASP A 41 1.48 3.36 17.72
N ALA A 42 2.70 3.46 18.29
CA ALA A 42 3.38 4.75 18.41
C ALA A 42 3.76 5.37 17.04
N GLY A 43 3.99 4.57 16.01
CA GLY A 43 4.23 5.06 14.65
C GLY A 43 3.00 5.71 14.02
N VAL A 44 1.83 5.08 14.20
CA VAL A 44 0.54 5.63 13.74
C VAL A 44 0.24 6.95 14.44
N GLU A 45 0.41 7.02 15.76
CA GLU A 45 0.14 8.25 16.52
C GLU A 45 1.12 9.38 16.19
N ARG A 46 2.41 9.06 15.96
CA ARG A 46 3.38 10.05 15.46
C ARG A 46 2.95 10.62 14.11
N ALA A 47 2.51 9.78 13.18
CA ALA A 47 2.09 10.25 11.87
C ALA A 47 0.84 11.13 11.94
N LYS A 48 -0.17 10.75 12.73
CA LYS A 48 -1.35 11.59 12.99
C LYS A 48 -0.97 12.95 13.58
N HIS A 49 -0.01 12.96 14.51
CA HIS A 49 0.51 14.21 15.06
C HIS A 49 1.16 15.07 13.97
N LEU A 50 2.03 14.51 13.12
CA LEU A 50 2.65 15.25 12.01
C LEU A 50 1.61 15.82 11.03
N TRP A 51 0.56 15.05 10.71
CA TRP A 51 -0.53 15.58 9.89
C TRP A 51 -1.19 16.78 10.54
N SER A 52 -1.47 16.73 11.85
CA SER A 52 -2.11 17.83 12.57
C SER A 52 -1.30 19.13 12.55
N GLN A 53 0.02 19.03 12.39
CA GLN A 53 0.94 20.17 12.31
C GLN A 53 1.20 20.63 10.87
N SER A 54 0.86 19.81 9.86
CA SER A 54 1.09 20.12 8.46
C SER A 54 0.00 21.04 7.90
N PRO A 55 0.34 22.08 7.11
CA PRO A 55 -0.62 22.85 6.32
C PRO A 55 -1.48 21.98 5.39
N HIS A 56 -1.01 20.78 5.04
CA HIS A 56 -1.67 19.84 4.15
C HIS A 56 -2.33 18.65 4.90
N GLY A 57 -2.28 18.62 6.24
CA GLY A 57 -2.78 17.52 7.05
C GLY A 57 -4.21 17.11 6.78
N LYS A 58 -5.12 18.07 6.62
CA LYS A 58 -6.54 17.81 6.32
C LYS A 58 -6.77 17.27 4.91
N MET A 59 -5.85 17.51 3.98
CA MET A 59 -5.88 16.85 2.67
C MET A 59 -5.45 15.39 2.81
N LEU A 60 -4.33 15.16 3.49
CA LEU A 60 -3.74 13.84 3.75
C LEU A 60 -4.70 12.91 4.50
N GLU A 61 -5.30 13.39 5.59
CA GLU A 61 -6.28 12.67 6.41
C GLU A 61 -7.51 12.20 5.61
N ARG A 62 -7.88 12.92 4.54
CA ARG A 62 -9.02 12.57 3.70
C ARG A 62 -8.73 11.51 2.66
N ILE A 63 -7.48 11.20 2.35
CA ILE A 63 -7.12 10.25 1.27
C ILE A 63 -7.71 8.85 1.53
N LEU A 64 -7.72 8.41 2.78
CA LEU A 64 -8.36 7.15 3.17
C LEU A 64 -9.07 7.34 4.52
N PRO A 65 -10.26 6.77 4.71
CA PRO A 65 -10.92 6.77 6.02
C PRO A 65 -10.20 5.83 7.01
N PRO A 66 -10.33 6.07 8.33
CA PRO A 66 -9.86 5.12 9.34
C PRO A 66 -10.64 3.81 9.21
N SER A 67 -9.96 2.73 8.82
CA SER A 67 -10.63 1.46 8.48
C SER A 67 -10.01 0.20 9.06
N VAL A 68 -8.70 0.20 9.34
CA VAL A 68 -7.96 -0.94 9.88
C VAL A 68 -6.81 -0.44 10.74
N GLU A 69 -6.56 -1.11 11.86
CA GLU A 69 -5.41 -0.85 12.72
C GLU A 69 -4.28 -1.85 12.42
N PRO A 70 -3.00 -1.53 12.72
CA PRO A 70 -1.88 -2.43 12.43
C PRO A 70 -2.03 -3.86 12.96
N ARG A 71 -2.69 -4.01 14.12
CA ARG A 71 -2.97 -5.30 14.77
C ARG A 71 -3.98 -6.17 14.02
N ASP A 72 -4.85 -5.55 13.22
CA ASP A 72 -5.93 -6.19 12.47
C ASP A 72 -5.51 -6.49 11.02
N LEU A 73 -4.28 -6.12 10.64
CA LEU A 73 -3.69 -6.54 9.38
C LEU A 73 -3.53 -8.07 9.34
N PRO A 74 -3.71 -8.71 8.17
CA PRO A 74 -3.36 -10.11 7.98
C PRO A 74 -1.90 -10.37 8.35
N GLU A 75 -1.61 -11.43 9.10
CA GLU A 75 -0.25 -11.75 9.54
C GLU A 75 0.45 -10.53 10.21
N PRO A 76 -0.11 -9.95 11.28
CA PRO A 76 0.27 -8.62 11.79
C PRO A 76 1.69 -8.57 12.36
N ARG A 77 2.34 -9.72 12.55
CA ARG A 77 3.73 -9.86 13.00
C ARG A 77 4.72 -10.08 11.86
N SER A 78 4.25 -10.18 10.62
CA SER A 78 5.11 -10.30 9.44
C SER A 78 5.80 -8.98 9.12
N ASP A 79 6.95 -9.05 8.43
CA ASP A 79 7.62 -7.84 7.96
C ASP A 79 6.75 -7.04 7.00
N GLY A 80 5.99 -7.69 6.12
CA GLY A 80 5.06 -7.03 5.22
C GLY A 80 4.00 -6.17 5.94
N ALA A 81 3.38 -6.71 7.00
CA ALA A 81 2.43 -5.96 7.81
C ALA A 81 3.10 -4.78 8.53
N ARG A 82 4.30 -5.01 9.10
CA ARG A 82 5.09 -3.97 9.77
C ARG A 82 5.49 -2.83 8.82
N LEU A 83 5.95 -3.15 7.61
CA LEU A 83 6.33 -2.17 6.60
C LEU A 83 5.10 -1.42 6.07
N THR A 84 3.95 -2.09 5.92
CA THR A 84 2.69 -1.45 5.56
C THR A 84 2.32 -0.39 6.61
N ALA A 85 2.36 -0.77 7.89
CA ALA A 85 2.10 0.15 8.99
C ALA A 85 3.16 1.25 9.14
N ARG A 86 4.43 0.99 8.84
CA ARG A 86 5.50 1.99 8.91
C ARG A 86 5.36 3.05 7.81
N TYR A 87 5.21 2.61 6.56
CA TYR A 87 5.33 3.51 5.42
C TYR A 87 4.01 4.18 5.04
N CYS A 88 2.91 3.43 5.00
CA CYS A 88 1.65 3.94 4.46
C CYS A 88 0.99 4.96 5.41
N VAL A 89 1.17 4.80 6.71
CA VAL A 89 0.56 5.70 7.71
C VAL A 89 1.24 7.05 7.77
N GLN A 90 2.32 7.31 7.03
CA GLN A 90 2.96 8.62 7.02
C GLN A 90 2.12 9.69 6.34
N CYS A 91 1.18 9.30 5.47
CA CYS A 91 0.41 10.23 4.64
C CYS A 91 -1.11 10.07 4.77
N HIS A 92 -1.62 8.91 5.14
CA HIS A 92 -3.05 8.66 5.27
C HIS A 92 -3.32 7.51 6.24
N TYR A 93 -4.57 7.28 6.63
CA TYR A 93 -4.92 6.10 7.42
C TYR A 93 -4.50 4.80 6.72
N LEU A 94 -4.26 3.75 7.49
CA LEU A 94 -3.71 2.48 7.00
C LEU A 94 -4.62 1.88 5.91
N PRO A 95 -4.08 1.54 4.73
CA PRO A 95 -4.85 0.85 3.71
C PRO A 95 -5.09 -0.60 4.13
N ASN A 96 -6.32 -1.09 3.94
CA ASN A 96 -6.61 -2.51 4.10
C ASN A 96 -6.11 -3.29 2.87
N PRO A 97 -5.25 -4.31 3.01
CA PRO A 97 -4.77 -5.10 1.86
C PRO A 97 -5.90 -5.67 0.99
N GLY A 98 -7.06 -5.95 1.59
CA GLY A 98 -8.25 -6.43 0.88
C GLY A 98 -9.01 -5.38 0.07
N MET A 99 -8.50 -4.16 -0.12
CA MET A 99 -9.15 -3.13 -0.96
C MET A 99 -8.92 -3.38 -2.46
N HIS A 100 -7.73 -3.82 -2.83
CA HIS A 100 -7.36 -4.01 -4.24
C HIS A 100 -7.02 -5.47 -4.54
N THR A 101 -7.02 -5.78 -5.83
CA THR A 101 -6.50 -7.05 -6.34
C THR A 101 -4.98 -7.07 -6.28
N ALA A 102 -4.39 -8.27 -6.32
CA ALA A 102 -2.94 -8.42 -6.33
C ALA A 102 -2.28 -7.60 -7.46
N ASP A 103 -2.81 -7.67 -8.68
CA ASP A 103 -2.22 -6.95 -9.82
C ASP A 103 -2.27 -5.42 -9.65
N LYS A 104 -3.37 -4.90 -9.09
CA LYS A 104 -3.52 -3.46 -8.83
C LYS A 104 -2.56 -2.97 -7.75
N TRP A 105 -2.24 -3.79 -6.75
CA TRP A 105 -1.33 -3.40 -5.67
C TRP A 105 0.06 -3.02 -6.17
N ASN A 106 0.61 -3.73 -7.14
CA ASN A 106 1.93 -3.39 -7.70
C ASN A 106 1.97 -1.96 -8.26
N ALA A 107 1.01 -1.62 -9.13
CA ALA A 107 0.92 -0.28 -9.72
C ALA A 107 0.70 0.81 -8.66
N ILE A 108 -0.08 0.51 -7.60
CA ILE A 108 -0.32 1.42 -6.50
C ILE A 108 0.96 1.66 -5.69
N VAL A 109 1.68 0.61 -5.31
CA VAL A 109 2.94 0.73 -4.54
C VAL A 109 3.96 1.55 -5.33
N VAL A 110 4.17 1.23 -6.61
CA VAL A 110 5.09 2.00 -7.48
C VAL A 110 4.73 3.48 -7.48
N ARG A 111 3.44 3.81 -7.63
CA ARG A 111 2.96 5.21 -7.60
C ARG A 111 3.14 5.85 -6.22
N MET A 112 2.92 5.13 -5.13
CA MET A 112 3.09 5.67 -3.77
C MET A 112 4.56 5.93 -3.48
N VAL A 113 5.46 5.01 -3.79
CA VAL A 113 6.91 5.19 -3.64
C VAL A 113 7.38 6.40 -4.45
N TRP A 114 6.91 6.55 -5.69
CA TRP A 114 7.22 7.72 -6.51
C TRP A 114 6.78 9.04 -5.85
N ARG A 115 5.58 9.07 -5.24
CA ARG A 115 5.09 10.24 -4.49
C ARG A 115 5.89 10.50 -3.23
N MET A 116 6.18 9.46 -2.45
CA MET A 116 6.98 9.57 -1.22
C MET A 116 8.39 10.13 -1.49
N GLN A 117 8.91 9.95 -2.70
CA GLN A 117 10.16 10.59 -3.17
C GLN A 117 10.00 12.06 -3.58
N GLY A 118 8.86 12.70 -3.29
CA GLY A 118 8.55 14.08 -3.68
C GLY A 118 8.24 14.26 -5.16
N LYS A 119 7.92 13.19 -5.90
CA LYS A 119 7.72 13.24 -7.36
C LYS A 119 6.24 13.07 -7.74
N GLY A 120 5.85 13.58 -8.89
CA GLY A 120 4.48 13.48 -9.40
C GLY A 120 4.02 14.74 -10.13
N ASN A 121 2.72 14.83 -10.38
CA ASN A 121 2.10 15.91 -11.15
C ASN A 121 1.82 17.20 -10.35
N LEU A 122 2.11 17.23 -9.04
CA LEU A 122 1.93 18.42 -8.21
C LEU A 122 3.21 19.27 -8.08
N GLY A 123 4.30 18.92 -8.77
CA GLY A 123 5.51 19.73 -8.82
C GLY A 123 6.09 20.02 -7.43
N GLN A 124 6.37 21.29 -7.14
CA GLN A 124 6.96 21.72 -5.87
C GLN A 124 6.06 21.39 -4.67
N LEU A 125 4.74 21.49 -4.82
CA LEU A 125 3.80 21.12 -3.76
C LEU A 125 3.98 19.67 -3.31
N MET A 126 4.27 18.72 -4.23
CA MET A 126 4.54 17.33 -3.84
C MET A 126 5.80 17.22 -2.99
N LYS A 127 6.86 17.96 -3.33
CA LYS A 127 8.10 17.95 -2.55
C LYS A 127 7.85 18.48 -1.15
N ASP A 128 7.14 19.61 -1.03
CA ASP A 128 6.85 20.25 0.25
C ASP A 128 5.96 19.35 1.12
N MET A 129 4.97 18.67 0.53
CA MET A 129 4.13 17.72 1.25
C MET A 129 4.89 16.49 1.77
N MET A 130 5.93 16.06 1.05
CA MET A 130 6.63 14.79 1.31
C MET A 130 7.98 14.99 2.02
N ASP A 131 8.34 16.22 2.42
CA ASP A 131 9.63 16.58 3.02
C ASP A 131 9.97 15.74 4.27
N GLN A 132 8.95 15.38 5.05
CA GLN A 132 9.11 14.56 6.27
C GLN A 132 8.69 13.09 6.07
N VAL A 133 8.51 12.66 4.82
CA VAL A 133 8.07 11.30 4.48
C VAL A 133 9.27 10.43 4.12
N GLU A 134 9.43 9.31 4.83
CA GLU A 134 10.45 8.31 4.54
C GLU A 134 9.96 7.40 3.40
N ALA A 135 10.60 7.47 2.22
CA ALA A 135 10.37 6.51 1.14
C ALA A 135 11.07 5.16 1.42
N PRO A 136 10.43 4.01 1.13
CA PRO A 136 11.02 2.69 1.36
C PRO A 136 12.22 2.40 0.43
N ALA A 137 13.18 1.64 0.95
CA ALA A 137 14.26 1.06 0.15
C ALA A 137 13.73 -0.05 -0.79
N GLU A 138 14.48 -0.42 -1.83
CA GLU A 138 14.03 -1.40 -2.83
C GLU A 138 13.64 -2.76 -2.23
N GLN A 139 14.37 -3.23 -1.23
CA GLN A 139 14.07 -4.49 -0.53
C GLN A 139 12.75 -4.42 0.24
N ASP A 140 12.46 -3.26 0.84
CA ASP A 140 11.20 -3.01 1.54
C ASP A 140 10.05 -2.89 0.56
N VAL A 141 10.24 -2.24 -0.60
CA VAL A 141 9.26 -2.20 -1.69
C VAL A 141 8.90 -3.61 -2.14
N ALA A 142 9.88 -4.48 -2.34
CA ALA A 142 9.63 -5.86 -2.75
C ALA A 142 8.84 -6.65 -1.69
N THR A 143 9.17 -6.46 -0.40
CA THR A 143 8.47 -7.12 0.72
C THR A 143 7.05 -6.59 0.89
N LEU A 144 6.86 -5.28 0.81
CA LEU A 144 5.57 -4.61 0.89
C LEU A 144 4.65 -5.04 -0.26
N THR A 145 5.15 -5.04 -1.50
CA THR A 145 4.38 -5.44 -2.68
C THR A 145 3.93 -6.90 -2.57
N ARG A 146 4.83 -7.83 -2.22
CA ARG A 146 4.45 -9.24 -2.03
C ARG A 146 3.38 -9.42 -0.96
N TYR A 147 3.49 -8.70 0.15
CA TYR A 147 2.52 -8.76 1.23
C TYR A 147 1.14 -8.26 0.80
N LEU A 148 1.07 -7.08 0.17
CA LEU A 148 -0.19 -6.52 -0.32
C LEU A 148 -0.81 -7.40 -1.41
N GLN A 149 0.01 -7.99 -2.28
CA GLN A 149 -0.45 -8.94 -3.30
C GLN A 149 -1.05 -10.21 -2.68
N LYS A 150 -0.35 -10.81 -1.72
CA LYS A 150 -0.78 -12.02 -1.02
C LYS A 150 -2.13 -11.83 -0.31
N HIS A 151 -2.37 -10.64 0.22
CA HIS A 151 -3.58 -10.32 0.99
C HIS A 151 -4.59 -9.46 0.23
N GLY A 152 -4.39 -9.28 -1.08
CA GLY A 152 -5.33 -8.65 -2.00
C GLY A 152 -6.67 -9.40 -2.04
N GLN A 153 -7.73 -8.69 -2.40
CA GLN A 153 -9.03 -9.33 -2.64
C GLN A 153 -9.15 -9.87 -4.06
N ASN A 154 -10.10 -10.78 -4.25
CA ASN A 154 -10.63 -11.09 -5.56
C ASN A 154 -11.61 -9.99 -5.99
N GLU A 155 -11.61 -9.70 -7.28
CA GLU A 155 -12.57 -8.80 -7.91
C GLU A 155 -13.70 -9.64 -8.51
N MET A 156 -14.93 -9.11 -8.49
CA MET A 156 -16.03 -9.75 -9.21
C MET A 156 -15.69 -9.77 -10.71
N ASP A 157 -15.88 -10.90 -11.37
CA ASP A 157 -15.66 -11.02 -12.81
C ASP A 157 -16.49 -9.95 -13.57
N PRO A 158 -15.84 -9.03 -14.31
CA PRO A 158 -16.54 -8.00 -15.08
C PRO A 158 -17.51 -8.56 -16.12
N ALA A 159 -17.29 -9.81 -16.58
CA ALA A 159 -18.17 -10.49 -17.52
C ALA A 159 -19.36 -11.20 -16.86
N HIS A 160 -19.45 -11.19 -15.52
CA HIS A 160 -20.51 -11.90 -14.80
C HIS A 160 -21.90 -11.34 -15.16
N PRO A 161 -22.86 -12.16 -15.66
CA PRO A 161 -24.16 -11.68 -16.15
C PRO A 161 -24.96 -10.85 -15.15
N ALA A 162 -24.81 -11.12 -13.84
CA ALA A 162 -25.49 -10.34 -12.80
C ALA A 162 -25.12 -8.84 -12.82
N LEU A 163 -23.93 -8.46 -13.31
CA LEU A 163 -23.52 -7.05 -13.45
C LEU A 163 -24.29 -6.31 -14.56
N LEU A 164 -24.96 -7.04 -15.48
CA LEU A 164 -25.81 -6.43 -16.52
C LEU A 164 -27.19 -6.05 -15.99
N SER A 165 -27.62 -6.60 -14.85
CA SER A 165 -28.86 -6.24 -14.19
C SER A 165 -28.79 -4.85 -13.58
N GLU A 166 -29.94 -4.19 -13.39
CA GLU A 166 -29.98 -2.86 -12.76
C GLU A 166 -29.34 -2.84 -11.36
N PRO A 167 -29.62 -3.80 -10.44
CA PRO A 167 -28.92 -3.85 -9.15
C PRO A 167 -27.41 -4.08 -9.29
N GLY A 168 -26.98 -4.84 -10.31
CA GLY A 168 -25.56 -5.07 -10.60
C GLY A 168 -24.84 -3.81 -11.08
N LYS A 169 -25.50 -2.97 -11.88
CA LYS A 169 -24.97 -1.67 -12.31
C LYS A 169 -24.86 -0.70 -11.15
N ILE A 170 -25.91 -0.59 -10.32
CA ILE A 170 -25.90 0.24 -9.10
C ILE A 170 -24.74 -0.18 -8.19
N TYR A 171 -24.59 -1.48 -7.95
CA TYR A 171 -23.49 -2.05 -7.18
C TYR A 171 -22.12 -1.68 -7.77
N SER A 172 -21.91 -1.92 -9.06
CA SER A 172 -20.65 -1.65 -9.74
C SER A 172 -20.27 -0.18 -9.63
N ILE A 173 -21.19 0.71 -10.02
CA ILE A 173 -20.97 2.17 -9.97
C ILE A 173 -20.64 2.60 -8.55
N ALA A 174 -21.39 2.16 -7.53
CA ALA A 174 -21.14 2.58 -6.16
C ALA A 174 -19.81 2.07 -5.60
N CYS A 175 -19.49 0.79 -5.82
CA CYS A 175 -18.39 0.13 -5.14
C CYS A 175 -17.03 0.27 -5.84
N THR A 176 -16.98 0.67 -7.12
CA THR A 176 -15.70 0.97 -7.81
C THR A 176 -15.18 2.38 -7.62
N GLN A 177 -15.91 3.25 -6.88
CA GLN A 177 -15.51 4.65 -6.72
C GLN A 177 -14.16 4.81 -6.00
N CYS A 178 -13.82 3.89 -5.09
CA CYS A 178 -12.64 4.04 -4.24
C CYS A 178 -11.62 2.89 -4.39
N HIS A 179 -12.09 1.67 -4.69
CA HIS A 179 -11.23 0.49 -4.73
C HIS A 179 -11.74 -0.54 -5.76
N SER A 180 -11.11 -1.72 -5.85
CA SER A 180 -11.56 -2.76 -6.79
C SER A 180 -12.98 -3.22 -6.45
N LEU A 181 -13.76 -3.64 -7.47
CA LEU A 181 -15.11 -4.12 -7.26
C LEU A 181 -15.07 -5.41 -6.43
N PRO A 182 -15.55 -5.44 -5.19
CA PRO A 182 -15.39 -6.62 -4.36
C PRO A 182 -16.11 -7.85 -4.96
N ASP A 183 -15.58 -9.04 -4.76
CA ASP A 183 -16.34 -10.27 -5.00
C ASP A 183 -17.43 -10.42 -3.90
N PRO A 184 -18.73 -10.51 -4.25
CA PRO A 184 -19.80 -10.77 -3.29
C PRO A 184 -19.57 -12.03 -2.42
N ARG A 185 -18.73 -12.97 -2.86
CA ARG A 185 -18.36 -14.17 -2.10
C ARG A 185 -17.35 -13.93 -0.99
N ARG A 186 -16.87 -12.70 -0.79
CA ARG A 186 -15.97 -12.35 0.32
C ARG A 186 -16.66 -12.42 1.68
N HIS A 187 -17.97 -12.21 1.71
CA HIS A 187 -18.79 -12.22 2.92
C HIS A 187 -20.03 -13.10 2.73
N THR A 188 -20.61 -13.50 3.85
CA THR A 188 -21.91 -14.19 3.91
C THR A 188 -23.06 -13.20 3.72
N ALA A 189 -24.25 -13.72 3.36
CA ALA A 189 -25.45 -12.90 3.22
C ALA A 189 -25.79 -12.13 4.51
N ARG A 190 -25.49 -12.69 5.68
CA ARG A 190 -25.74 -12.05 6.98
C ARG A 190 -24.74 -10.92 7.30
N GLU A 191 -23.53 -10.98 6.78
CA GLU A 191 -22.49 -9.96 7.02
C GLU A 191 -22.64 -8.73 6.12
N TRP A 192 -23.16 -8.90 4.90
CA TRP A 192 -23.23 -7.83 3.90
C TRP A 192 -23.91 -6.54 4.34
N PRO A 193 -25.05 -6.55 5.07
CA PRO A 193 -25.65 -5.33 5.59
C PRO A 193 -24.67 -4.47 6.42
N GLY A 194 -23.89 -5.11 7.31
CA GLY A 194 -22.90 -4.41 8.13
C GLY A 194 -21.72 -3.87 7.33
N VAL A 195 -21.33 -4.57 6.26
CA VAL A 195 -20.27 -4.11 5.33
C VAL A 195 -20.72 -2.87 4.56
N VAL A 196 -21.93 -2.89 3.96
CA VAL A 196 -22.46 -1.76 3.20
C VAL A 196 -22.66 -0.53 4.09
N GLU A 197 -23.15 -0.71 5.31
CA GLU A 197 -23.32 0.39 6.26
C GLU A 197 -21.98 1.02 6.67
N ARG A 198 -20.91 0.21 6.83
CA ARG A 198 -19.56 0.73 7.03
C ARG A 198 -19.05 1.50 5.80
N MET A 199 -19.25 0.98 4.58
CA MET A 199 -18.83 1.67 3.36
C MET A 199 -19.58 2.98 3.14
N LYS A 200 -20.87 3.05 3.46
CA LYS A 200 -21.64 4.30 3.43
C LYS A 200 -21.00 5.38 4.29
N ARG A 201 -20.55 5.05 5.51
CA ARG A 201 -19.82 6.00 6.38
C ARG A 201 -18.47 6.41 5.80
N HIS A 202 -17.74 5.47 5.19
CA HIS A 202 -16.47 5.77 4.50
C HIS A 202 -16.67 6.70 3.29
N MET A 203 -17.74 6.50 2.52
CA MET A 203 -18.09 7.38 1.40
C MET A 203 -18.49 8.78 1.89
N ALA A 204 -19.25 8.87 2.99
CA ALA A 204 -19.55 10.16 3.61
C ALA A 204 -18.28 10.89 4.10
N TRP A 205 -17.32 10.16 4.70
CA TRP A 205 -16.02 10.70 5.08
C TRP A 205 -15.27 11.29 3.87
N HIS A 206 -15.23 10.54 2.76
CA HIS A 206 -14.50 10.96 1.56
C HIS A 206 -15.20 12.12 0.82
N ASN A 207 -16.52 12.11 0.78
CA ASN A 207 -17.35 13.17 0.17
C ASN A 207 -17.57 14.38 1.08
N THR A 208 -16.94 14.42 2.26
CA THR A 208 -16.92 15.64 3.07
C THR A 208 -15.99 16.65 2.39
N VAL A 209 -16.56 17.47 1.52
CA VAL A 209 -15.96 18.73 1.10
C VAL A 209 -15.86 19.58 2.36
N VAL A 210 -14.65 19.94 2.79
CA VAL A 210 -14.48 21.05 3.74
C VAL A 210 -14.73 22.32 2.93
N GLY A 211 -16.01 22.63 2.72
CA GLY A 211 -16.50 23.66 1.81
C GLY A 211 -17.97 23.41 1.47
N ASP A 212 -18.73 24.51 1.51
CA ASP A 212 -20.17 24.69 1.21
C ASP A 212 -21.09 23.45 1.15
N GLU A 213 -22.02 23.36 2.10
CA GLU A 213 -23.00 22.26 2.20
C GLU A 213 -23.92 22.13 0.97
N THR A 214 -24.07 23.20 0.18
CA THR A 214 -24.96 23.23 -1.00
C THR A 214 -24.35 22.59 -2.24
N LEU A 215 -23.04 22.38 -2.28
CA LEU A 215 -22.33 21.75 -3.41
C LEU A 215 -22.23 20.22 -3.28
N ARG A 216 -22.90 19.62 -2.28
CA ARG A 216 -22.89 18.19 -2.06
C ARG A 216 -23.68 17.45 -3.13
N THR A 217 -23.00 16.93 -4.15
CA THR A 217 -23.52 15.82 -4.94
C THR A 217 -23.37 14.54 -4.11
N THR A 218 -24.24 14.35 -3.12
CA THR A 218 -24.31 13.05 -2.43
C THR A 218 -24.73 12.02 -3.47
N PRO A 219 -23.92 11.01 -3.82
CA PRO A 219 -24.40 9.91 -4.64
C PRO A 219 -25.57 9.30 -3.86
N VAL A 220 -26.76 9.28 -4.45
CA VAL A 220 -27.89 8.57 -3.84
C VAL A 220 -27.51 7.08 -3.87
N LEU A 221 -27.02 6.59 -2.74
CA LEU A 221 -26.65 5.19 -2.56
C LEU A 221 -27.93 4.41 -2.27
N GLU A 222 -28.43 3.69 -3.26
CA GLU A 222 -29.53 2.71 -3.12
C GLU A 222 -29.05 1.48 -2.35
N THR A 223 -28.72 1.68 -1.07
CA THR A 223 -28.10 0.67 -0.20
C THR A 223 -28.95 -0.60 -0.07
N SER A 224 -30.28 -0.49 -0.14
CA SER A 224 -31.17 -1.64 -0.08
C SER A 224 -31.07 -2.55 -1.31
N GLU A 225 -30.87 -1.99 -2.52
CA GLU A 225 -30.62 -2.73 -3.76
C GLU A 225 -29.23 -3.36 -3.75
N ILE A 226 -28.22 -2.61 -3.30
CA ILE A 226 -26.84 -3.10 -3.16
C ILE A 226 -26.78 -4.28 -2.19
N VAL A 227 -27.40 -4.16 -1.00
CA VAL A 227 -27.44 -5.25 -0.02
C VAL A 227 -28.13 -6.48 -0.60
N ARG A 228 -29.29 -6.32 -1.26
CA ARG A 228 -29.99 -7.44 -1.90
C ARG A 228 -29.15 -8.12 -2.98
N PHE A 229 -28.44 -7.34 -3.80
CA PHE A 229 -27.52 -7.89 -4.81
C PHE A 229 -26.41 -8.71 -4.15
N LEU A 230 -25.73 -8.13 -3.17
CA LEU A 230 -24.62 -8.78 -2.46
C LEU A 230 -25.06 -10.06 -1.74
N GLN A 231 -26.22 -10.04 -1.09
CA GLN A 231 -26.78 -11.21 -0.41
C GLN A 231 -27.10 -12.36 -1.37
N ARG A 232 -27.64 -12.07 -2.56
CA ARG A 232 -27.93 -13.09 -3.57
C ARG A 232 -26.69 -13.78 -4.12
N HIS A 233 -25.56 -13.06 -4.18
CA HIS A 233 -24.29 -13.56 -4.71
C HIS A 233 -23.27 -13.89 -3.62
N ALA A 234 -23.70 -13.90 -2.35
CA ALA A 234 -22.84 -14.09 -1.20
C ALA A 234 -22.24 -15.50 -1.15
N ARG A 235 -21.19 -15.66 -0.34
CA ARG A 235 -20.74 -16.99 0.07
C ARG A 235 -21.87 -17.66 0.85
N ALA A 236 -22.08 -18.95 0.60
CA ALA A 236 -23.01 -19.76 1.39
C ALA A 236 -22.66 -19.64 2.87
N ASP A 237 -23.69 -19.54 3.72
CA ASP A 237 -23.51 -19.71 5.15
C ASP A 237 -23.11 -21.16 5.40
N GLU A 238 -21.94 -21.39 6.01
CA GLU A 238 -21.64 -22.70 6.57
C GLU A 238 -22.53 -22.89 7.80
N SER A 239 -23.64 -23.60 7.64
CA SER A 239 -24.47 -24.07 8.74
C SER A 239 -23.59 -24.94 9.65
N LYS A 240 -23.33 -24.47 10.88
CA LYS A 240 -22.91 -25.33 11.98
C LYS A 240 -24.09 -26.16 12.46
#